data_AF-A0A8H4TK56-F1
#
_entry.id   AF-A0A8H4TK56-F1
#
_cell.length_a   1.000
_cell.length_b   1.000
_cell.length_c   1.000
_cell.angle_alpha   90.00
_cell.angle_beta   90.00
_cell.angle_gamma   90.00
#
_symmetry.space_group_name_H-M   'P 1'
#
loop_
_entity.id
_entity.type
_entity.pdbx_description
1 polymer ?
#
loop_
_entity_poly.entity_id
_entity_poly.type
_entity_poly.pdbx_seq_one_letter_code
_entity_poly.pdbx_strand_id
1 'polypeptide(L)'
;MPDLGVSEQVAAIVAEGKHLRQVCEKQKVEIENLRIQNEWLMHEVNILRDIRHSYELKFDDKNGEILGLNDELAKARREHKALNDKHESSQEQIVELEAKVSRRETQMNKLITSIYRKARTAHVCVIALKAAYKLVHKLEEKATLKHVLELAQKAPMDDAIDRDVAKELKRAGIGFAANDVDTTPQTSPLTLHETTTEDTEE
;
A
#
# COMPACT_ATOMS: atom_id res chain seq x y z
N MET A 1 29.75 89.11 -59.48
CA MET A 1 29.37 89.25 -58.06
C MET A 1 29.04 90.72 -57.85
N PRO A 2 27.79 91.12 -57.62
CA PRO A 2 27.49 92.49 -57.24
C PRO A 2 28.09 92.74 -55.86
N ASP A 3 28.92 93.77 -55.74
CA ASP A 3 29.50 94.21 -54.48
C ASP A 3 28.39 94.88 -53.67
N LEU A 4 27.75 94.13 -52.77
CA LEU A 4 26.72 94.64 -51.87
C LEU A 4 27.35 95.76 -51.04
N GLY A 5 26.68 96.91 -50.97
CA GLY A 5 27.16 98.03 -50.15
C GLY A 5 27.35 97.57 -48.70
N VAL A 6 28.36 98.08 -48.00
CA VAL A 6 28.71 97.69 -46.62
C VAL A 6 27.49 97.64 -45.68
N SER A 7 26.50 98.50 -45.89
CA SER A 7 25.23 98.51 -45.15
C SER A 7 24.35 97.26 -45.34
N GLU A 8 24.31 96.68 -46.54
CA GLU A 8 23.53 95.48 -46.84
C GLU A 8 24.17 94.22 -46.26
N GLN A 9 25.52 94.15 -46.28
CA GLN A 9 26.26 93.07 -45.64
C GLN A 9 26.04 93.08 -44.12
N VAL A 10 26.08 94.26 -43.49
CA VAL A 10 25.79 94.42 -42.05
C VAL A 10 24.36 94.00 -41.71
N ALA A 11 23.37 94.35 -42.53
CA ALA A 11 21.98 93.95 -42.32
C ALA A 11 21.79 92.42 -42.42
N ALA A 12 22.45 91.77 -43.38
CA ALA A 12 22.42 90.31 -43.54
C ALA A 12 23.03 89.59 -42.32
N ILE A 13 24.19 90.06 -41.84
CA ILE A 13 24.85 89.50 -40.64
C ILE A 13 23.95 89.66 -39.39
N VAL A 14 23.29 90.81 -39.23
CA VAL A 14 22.36 91.04 -38.10
C VAL A 14 21.15 90.11 -38.18
N ALA A 15 20.59 89.90 -39.37
CA ALA A 15 19.48 88.98 -39.60
C ALA A 15 19.88 87.52 -39.32
N GLU A 16 21.04 87.08 -39.79
CA GLU A 16 21.60 85.76 -39.53
C GLU A 16 21.90 85.55 -38.04
N GLY A 17 22.51 86.53 -37.37
CA GLY A 17 22.77 86.47 -35.93
C GLY A 17 21.47 86.43 -35.10
N LYS A 18 20.38 87.05 -35.56
CA LYS A 18 19.05 86.90 -34.95
C LYS A 18 18.50 85.50 -35.16
N HIS A 19 18.61 84.94 -36.37
CA HIS A 19 18.16 83.59 -36.69
C HIS A 19 18.92 82.53 -35.88
N LEU A 20 20.25 82.60 -35.83
CA LEU A 20 21.08 81.69 -35.05
C LEU A 20 20.72 81.73 -33.56
N ARG A 21 20.50 82.91 -32.99
CA ARG A 21 20.03 83.03 -31.60
C ARG A 21 18.69 82.32 -31.37
N GLN A 22 17.74 82.46 -32.30
CA GLN A 22 16.46 81.76 -32.21
C GLN A 22 16.62 80.24 -32.31
N VAL A 23 17.51 79.76 -33.18
CA VAL A 23 17.83 78.32 -33.30
C VAL A 23 18.45 77.80 -32.00
N CYS A 24 19.43 78.52 -31.43
CA CYS A 24 20.05 78.14 -30.16
C CYS A 24 19.04 78.04 -29.01
N GLU A 25 18.10 78.99 -28.90
CA GLU A 25 17.07 78.92 -27.86
C GLU A 25 16.12 77.75 -28.07
N LYS A 26 15.73 77.44 -29.32
CA LYS A 26 14.94 76.23 -29.62
C LYS A 26 15.69 74.96 -29.27
N GLN A 27 16.98 74.88 -29.61
CA GLN A 27 17.82 73.71 -29.30
C GLN A 27 18.01 73.52 -27.79
N LYS A 28 18.17 74.59 -27.01
CA LYS A 28 18.24 74.50 -25.54
C LYS A 28 16.96 73.89 -24.95
N VAL A 29 15.80 74.34 -25.42
CA VAL A 29 14.51 73.79 -24.97
C VAL A 29 14.39 72.31 -25.32
N GLU A 30 14.78 71.93 -26.54
CA GLU A 30 14.74 70.53 -26.96
C GLU A 30 15.70 69.65 -26.15
N ILE A 31 16.92 70.12 -25.88
CA ILE A 31 17.88 69.40 -25.03
C ILE A 31 17.30 69.17 -23.64
N GLU A 32 16.64 70.17 -23.06
CA GLU A 32 16.02 70.04 -21.74
C GLU A 32 14.82 69.08 -21.75
N ASN A 33 13.98 69.12 -22.79
CA ASN A 33 12.89 68.17 -22.95
C ASN A 33 13.41 66.72 -23.06
N LEU A 34 14.44 66.50 -23.87
CA LEU A 34 15.07 65.18 -24.02
C LEU A 34 15.75 64.72 -22.72
N ARG A 35 16.33 65.64 -21.94
CA ARG A 35 16.89 65.34 -20.62
C ARG A 35 15.82 64.81 -19.67
N ILE A 36 14.69 65.51 -19.56
CA ILE A 36 13.56 65.10 -18.72
C ILE A 36 12.99 63.75 -19.19
N GLN A 37 12.84 63.55 -20.50
CA GLN A 37 12.38 62.29 -21.05
C GLN A 37 13.33 61.12 -20.71
N ASN A 38 14.64 61.34 -20.82
CA ASN A 38 15.63 60.33 -20.44
C ASN A 38 15.56 60.00 -18.94
N GLU A 39 15.39 61.00 -18.07
CA GLU A 39 15.22 60.79 -16.63
C GLU A 39 13.98 59.93 -16.33
N TRP A 40 12.86 60.19 -17.02
CA TRP A 40 11.63 59.40 -16.88
C TRP A 40 11.81 57.96 -17.37
N LEU A 41 12.41 57.76 -18.54
CA LEU A 41 12.69 56.42 -19.08
C LEU A 41 13.65 55.63 -18.18
N MET A 42 14.66 56.29 -17.61
CA MET A 42 15.57 55.65 -16.65
C MET A 42 14.84 55.19 -15.38
N HIS A 43 13.88 55.97 -14.90
CA HIS A 43 13.04 55.59 -13.77
C HIS A 43 12.16 54.37 -14.10
N GLU A 44 11.51 54.37 -15.26
CA GLU A 44 10.70 53.25 -15.74
C GLU A 44 11.51 51.96 -15.90
N VAL A 45 12.72 52.05 -16.46
CA VAL A 45 13.64 50.90 -16.60
C VAL A 45 14.00 50.30 -15.22
N ASN A 46 14.19 51.13 -14.20
CA ASN A 46 14.47 50.64 -12.85
C ASN A 46 13.25 49.94 -12.24
N ILE A 47 12.04 50.50 -12.39
CA ILE A 47 10.80 49.84 -11.93
C ILE A 47 10.62 48.48 -12.62
N LEU A 48 10.80 48.43 -13.94
CA LEU A 48 10.68 47.18 -14.69
C LEU A 48 11.73 46.14 -14.28
N ARG A 49 12.94 46.58 -13.92
CA ARG A 49 13.99 45.70 -13.38
C ARG A 49 13.57 45.11 -12.04
N ASP A 50 13.03 45.90 -11.14
CA ASP A 50 12.58 45.45 -9.81
C ASP A 50 11.40 44.48 -9.93
N ILE A 51 10.44 44.78 -10.82
CA ILE A 51 9.32 43.89 -11.11
C ILE A 51 9.84 42.55 -11.65
N ARG A 52 10.75 42.58 -12.64
CA ARG A 52 11.35 41.37 -13.20
C ARG A 52 12.01 40.53 -12.11
N HIS A 53 12.83 41.15 -11.27
CA HIS A 53 13.52 40.47 -10.18
C HIS A 53 12.53 39.84 -9.18
N SER A 54 11.43 40.54 -8.85
CA SER A 54 10.38 40.00 -7.99
C SER A 54 9.72 38.75 -8.58
N TYR A 55 9.48 38.73 -9.89
CA TYR A 55 8.90 37.57 -10.57
C TYR A 55 9.88 36.41 -10.69
N GLU A 56 11.17 36.67 -10.95
CA GLU A 56 12.23 35.65 -10.96
C GLU A 56 12.29 34.93 -9.61
N LEU A 57 12.31 35.67 -8.49
CA LEU A 57 12.32 35.08 -7.15
C LEU A 57 11.09 34.20 -6.87
N LYS A 58 9.90 34.67 -7.25
CA LYS A 58 8.66 33.89 -7.08
C LYS A 58 8.64 32.64 -7.95
N PHE A 59 9.22 32.72 -9.15
CA PHE A 59 9.32 31.58 -10.05
C PHE A 59 10.25 30.51 -9.49
N ASP A 60 11.41 30.92 -8.95
CA ASP A 60 12.36 30.00 -8.33
C ASP A 60 11.78 29.32 -7.08
N ASP A 61 11.07 30.08 -6.24
CA ASP A 61 10.35 29.56 -5.06
C ASP A 61 9.32 28.49 -5.47
N LYS A 62 8.49 28.79 -6.48
CA LYS A 62 7.48 27.85 -6.98
C LYS A 62 8.09 26.62 -7.64
N ASN A 63 9.22 26.77 -8.35
CA ASN A 63 9.95 25.62 -8.89
C ASN A 63 10.50 24.73 -7.78
N GLY A 64 11.02 25.33 -6.69
CA GLY A 64 11.44 24.59 -5.51
C GLY A 64 10.31 23.77 -4.91
N GLU A 65 9.13 24.38 -4.74
CA GLU A 65 7.93 23.70 -4.23
C GLU A 65 7.50 22.53 -5.14
N ILE A 66 7.48 22.74 -6.47
CA ILE A 66 7.14 21.70 -7.45
C ILE A 66 8.13 20.52 -7.38
N LEU A 67 9.43 20.79 -7.24
CA LEU A 67 10.43 19.75 -7.11
C LEU A 67 10.23 18.94 -5.81
N GLY A 68 9.97 19.63 -4.69
CA GLY A 68 9.67 18.97 -3.42
C GLY A 68 8.44 18.07 -3.49
N LEU A 69 7.35 18.56 -4.07
CA LEU A 69 6.13 17.79 -4.26
C LEU A 69 6.34 16.58 -5.19
N ASN A 70 7.19 16.70 -6.21
CA ASN A 70 7.53 15.58 -7.08
C ASN A 70 8.29 14.47 -6.35
N ASP A 71 9.20 14.84 -5.44
CA ASP A 71 9.94 13.87 -4.63
C ASP A 71 9.01 13.15 -3.64
N GLU A 72 8.08 13.88 -3.01
CA GLU A 72 7.05 13.31 -2.14
C GLU A 72 6.13 12.36 -2.91
N LEU A 73 5.68 12.75 -4.11
CA LEU A 73 4.88 11.90 -4.98
C LEU A 73 5.64 10.63 -5.40
N ALA A 74 6.92 10.75 -5.71
CA ALA A 74 7.77 9.61 -6.04
C ALA A 74 7.97 8.67 -4.84
N LYS A 75 8.06 9.21 -3.62
CA LYS A 75 8.10 8.43 -2.38
C LYS A 75 6.78 7.69 -2.14
N ALA A 76 5.65 8.39 -2.21
CA ALA A 76 4.33 7.80 -2.02
C ALA A 76 4.04 6.69 -3.04
N ARG A 77 4.45 6.85 -4.30
CA ARG A 77 4.33 5.80 -5.32
C ARG A 77 5.13 4.54 -4.98
N ARG A 78 6.33 4.69 -4.43
CA ARG A 78 7.16 3.54 -3.99
C ARG A 78 6.53 2.83 -2.80
N GLU A 79 6.04 3.58 -1.82
CA GLU A 79 5.37 3.03 -0.64
C GLU A 79 4.08 2.30 -1.02
N HIS A 80 3.26 2.89 -1.90
CA HIS A 80 2.05 2.26 -2.41
C HIS A 80 2.37 0.95 -3.13
N LYS A 81 3.40 0.92 -3.98
CA LYS A 81 3.82 -0.30 -4.67
C LYS A 81 4.24 -1.38 -3.66
N ALA A 82 5.09 -1.05 -2.70
CA ALA A 82 5.53 -1.99 -1.67
C ALA A 82 4.36 -2.54 -0.84
N LEU A 83 3.38 -1.70 -0.53
CA LEU A 83 2.17 -2.12 0.19
C LEU A 83 1.30 -3.05 -0.67
N ASN A 84 1.16 -2.76 -1.96
CA ASN A 84 0.41 -3.60 -2.89
C ASN A 84 1.06 -4.99 -3.04
N ASP A 85 2.38 -5.05 -3.22
CA ASP A 85 3.13 -6.30 -3.32
C ASP A 85 2.97 -7.14 -2.03
N LYS A 86 2.99 -6.49 -0.85
CA LYS A 86 2.74 -7.16 0.43
C LYS A 86 1.29 -7.67 0.55
N HIS A 87 0.33 -6.90 0.05
CA HIS A 87 -1.08 -7.29 0.07
C HIS A 87 -1.33 -8.52 -0.82
N GLU A 88 -0.79 -8.52 -2.04
CA GLU A 88 -0.88 -9.65 -2.96
C GLU A 88 -0.26 -10.92 -2.35
N SER A 89 0.93 -10.82 -1.78
CA SER A 89 1.58 -11.95 -1.11
C SER A 89 0.76 -12.47 0.09
N SER A 90 0.18 -11.57 0.89
CA SER A 90 -0.70 -11.97 2.00
C SER A 90 -1.97 -12.65 1.50
N GLN A 91 -2.51 -12.21 0.36
CA GLN A 91 -3.73 -12.78 -0.21
C GLN A 91 -3.47 -14.17 -0.78
N GLU A 92 -2.33 -14.40 -1.42
CA GLU A 92 -1.90 -15.74 -1.83
C GLU A 92 -1.78 -16.70 -0.64
N GLN A 93 -1.19 -16.24 0.47
CA GLN A 93 -1.10 -17.05 1.69
C GLN A 93 -2.46 -17.38 2.29
N ILE A 94 -3.41 -16.43 2.29
CA ILE A 94 -4.78 -16.67 2.75
C ILE A 94 -5.44 -17.75 1.90
N VAL A 95 -5.36 -17.64 0.57
CA VAL A 95 -5.94 -18.64 -0.34
C VAL A 95 -5.33 -20.04 -0.12
N GLU A 96 -4.01 -20.11 0.10
CA GLU A 96 -3.35 -21.38 0.41
C GLU A 96 -3.84 -21.97 1.75
N LEU A 97 -3.99 -21.14 2.78
CA LEU A 97 -4.49 -21.55 4.09
C LEU A 97 -5.95 -21.98 4.03
N GLU A 98 -6.80 -21.25 3.31
CA GLU A 98 -8.20 -21.62 3.06
C GLU A 98 -8.29 -23.01 2.40
N ALA A 99 -7.48 -23.26 1.37
CA ALA A 99 -7.42 -24.57 0.72
C ALA A 99 -6.98 -25.70 1.68
N LYS A 100 -5.99 -25.44 2.56
CA LYS A 100 -5.56 -26.39 3.59
C LYS A 100 -6.67 -26.67 4.61
N VAL A 101 -7.39 -25.63 5.04
CA VAL A 101 -8.52 -25.76 5.98
C VAL A 101 -9.64 -26.58 5.34
N SER A 102 -10.10 -26.24 4.13
CA SER A 102 -11.16 -26.99 3.44
C SER A 102 -10.78 -28.47 3.21
N ARG A 103 -9.49 -28.76 2.93
CA ARG A 103 -9.01 -30.13 2.83
C ARG A 103 -9.12 -30.88 4.16
N ARG A 104 -8.71 -30.24 5.27
CA ARG A 104 -8.81 -30.82 6.62
C ARG A 104 -10.26 -31.02 7.05
N GLU A 105 -11.15 -30.07 6.76
CA GLU A 105 -12.60 -30.20 7.01
C GLU A 105 -13.18 -31.41 6.27
N THR A 106 -12.83 -31.58 5.00
CA THR A 106 -13.25 -32.75 4.22
C THR A 106 -12.77 -34.06 4.82
N GLN A 107 -11.52 -34.10 5.30
CA GLN A 107 -10.95 -35.27 5.96
C GLN A 107 -11.65 -35.57 7.30
N MET A 108 -11.89 -34.55 8.11
CA MET A 108 -12.62 -34.65 9.38
C MET A 108 -14.04 -35.15 9.17
N ASN A 109 -14.77 -34.63 8.19
CA ASN A 109 -16.13 -35.07 7.86
C ASN A 109 -16.19 -36.56 7.45
N LYS A 110 -15.18 -37.04 6.69
CA LYS A 110 -15.06 -38.47 6.36
C LYS A 110 -14.85 -39.32 7.62
N LEU A 111 -13.98 -38.88 8.52
CA LEU A 111 -13.71 -39.59 9.76
C LEU A 111 -14.95 -39.66 10.66
N ILE A 112 -15.61 -38.52 10.87
CA ILE A 112 -16.87 -38.42 11.62
C ILE A 112 -17.90 -39.41 11.07
N THR A 113 -18.09 -39.43 9.74
CA THR A 113 -19.04 -40.35 9.09
C THR A 113 -18.68 -41.83 9.32
N SER A 114 -17.40 -42.18 9.25
CA SER A 114 -16.89 -43.55 9.51
C SER A 114 -17.16 -43.99 10.95
N ILE A 115 -16.88 -43.12 11.92
CA ILE A 115 -17.11 -43.36 13.34
C ILE A 115 -18.60 -43.54 13.62
N TYR A 116 -19.45 -42.64 13.12
CA TYR A 116 -20.91 -42.75 13.31
C TYR A 116 -21.45 -44.07 12.74
N ARG A 117 -21.01 -44.47 11.55
CA ARG A 117 -21.44 -45.74 10.94
C ARG A 117 -21.07 -46.93 11.81
N LYS A 118 -19.85 -46.95 12.35
CA LYS A 118 -19.38 -48.04 13.22
C LYS A 118 -20.08 -48.08 14.56
N ALA A 119 -20.23 -46.94 15.23
CA ALA A 119 -20.98 -46.84 16.48
C ALA A 119 -22.41 -47.38 16.29
N ARG A 120 -23.05 -47.02 15.18
CA ARG A 120 -24.40 -47.53 14.84
C ARG A 120 -24.40 -49.04 14.58
N THR A 121 -23.47 -49.57 13.80
CA THR A 121 -23.38 -51.02 13.55
C THR A 121 -23.12 -51.79 14.84
N ALA A 122 -22.19 -51.35 15.67
CA ALA A 122 -21.90 -51.96 16.98
C ALA A 122 -23.15 -51.97 17.87
N HIS A 123 -23.89 -50.86 17.92
CA HIS A 123 -25.14 -50.76 18.67
C HIS A 123 -26.20 -51.77 18.19
N VAL A 124 -26.41 -51.87 16.88
CA VAL A 124 -27.35 -52.85 16.29
C VAL A 124 -26.92 -54.29 16.61
N CYS A 125 -25.62 -54.61 16.51
CA CYS A 125 -25.10 -55.94 16.85
C CYS A 125 -25.33 -56.28 18.33
N VAL A 126 -25.13 -55.33 19.25
CA VAL A 126 -25.40 -55.54 20.69
C VAL A 126 -26.89 -55.79 20.94
N ILE A 127 -27.79 -55.05 20.28
CA ILE A 127 -29.24 -55.30 20.38
C ILE A 127 -29.59 -56.69 19.86
N ALA A 128 -29.06 -57.07 18.69
CA ALA A 128 -29.28 -58.38 18.09
C ALA A 128 -28.77 -59.52 18.98
N LEU A 129 -27.58 -59.39 19.58
CA LEU A 129 -27.04 -60.35 20.55
C LEU A 129 -27.92 -60.47 21.80
N LYS A 130 -28.42 -59.34 22.34
CA LYS A 130 -29.38 -59.35 23.46
C LYS A 130 -30.67 -60.06 23.09
N ALA A 131 -31.19 -59.87 21.88
CA ALA A 131 -32.40 -60.53 21.40
C ALA A 131 -32.17 -62.03 21.20
N ALA A 132 -31.07 -62.43 20.55
CA ALA A 132 -30.70 -63.83 20.34
C ALA A 132 -30.53 -64.57 21.67
N TYR A 133 -29.85 -63.97 22.66
CA TYR A 133 -29.70 -64.54 24.00
C TYR A 133 -31.05 -64.80 24.70
N LYS A 134 -32.08 -63.98 24.44
CA LYS A 134 -33.43 -64.18 24.99
C LYS A 134 -34.19 -65.33 24.31
N LEU A 135 -33.90 -65.62 23.04
CA LEU A 135 -34.62 -66.60 22.23
C LEU A 135 -34.01 -68.02 22.30
N VAL A 136 -32.72 -68.15 22.61
CA VAL A 136 -32.04 -69.45 22.66
C VAL A 136 -32.37 -70.21 23.95
N HIS A 137 -32.84 -71.45 23.80
CA HIS A 137 -33.26 -72.31 24.91
C HIS A 137 -32.19 -73.33 25.37
N LYS A 138 -31.19 -73.62 24.53
CA LYS A 138 -30.09 -74.52 24.88
C LYS A 138 -29.06 -73.84 25.79
N LEU A 139 -28.65 -74.53 26.85
CA LEU A 139 -27.82 -73.97 27.91
C LEU A 139 -26.42 -73.58 27.42
N GLU A 140 -25.80 -74.41 26.59
CA GLU A 140 -24.45 -74.18 26.03
C GLU A 140 -24.40 -73.00 25.06
N GLU A 141 -25.36 -72.92 24.14
CA GLU A 141 -25.49 -71.82 23.18
C GLU A 141 -25.79 -70.50 23.91
N LYS A 142 -26.57 -70.56 25.00
CA LYS A 142 -26.86 -69.41 25.86
C LYS A 142 -25.65 -68.93 26.66
N ALA A 143 -24.84 -69.84 27.19
CA ALA A 143 -23.57 -69.50 27.86
C ALA A 143 -22.58 -68.84 26.89
N THR A 144 -22.50 -69.35 25.66
CA THR A 144 -21.67 -68.80 24.58
C THR A 144 -22.11 -67.39 24.20
N LEU A 145 -23.42 -67.17 24.00
CA LEU A 145 -23.98 -65.85 23.72
C LEU A 145 -23.79 -64.85 24.86
N LYS A 146 -23.86 -65.29 26.12
CA LYS A 146 -23.59 -64.45 27.29
C LYS A 146 -22.12 -63.99 27.31
N HIS A 147 -21.19 -64.89 27.04
CA HIS A 147 -19.77 -64.58 26.98
C HIS A 147 -19.46 -63.58 25.84
N VAL A 148 -20.03 -63.80 24.65
CA VAL A 148 -19.88 -62.88 23.50
C VAL A 148 -20.51 -61.51 23.79
N LEU A 149 -21.65 -61.46 24.49
CA LEU A 149 -22.30 -60.21 24.91
C LEU A 149 -21.45 -59.43 25.92
N GLU A 150 -20.87 -60.10 26.91
CA GLU A 150 -19.98 -59.49 27.91
C GLU A 150 -18.69 -58.97 27.27
N LEU A 151 -18.11 -59.72 26.33
CA LEU A 151 -16.98 -59.25 25.53
C LEU A 151 -17.34 -58.04 24.67
N ALA A 152 -18.50 -58.04 24.00
CA ALA A 152 -18.95 -56.92 23.18
C ALA A 152 -19.28 -55.65 23.99
N GLN A 153 -19.60 -55.79 25.28
CA GLN A 153 -19.83 -54.66 26.20
C GLN A 153 -18.54 -54.16 26.87
N LYS A 154 -17.53 -55.03 27.01
CA LYS A 154 -16.23 -54.73 27.65
C LYS A 154 -15.11 -54.41 26.66
N ALA A 155 -15.28 -54.69 25.37
CA ALA A 155 -14.25 -54.43 24.36
C ALA A 155 -13.96 -52.92 24.36
N PRO A 156 -12.74 -52.48 24.73
CA PRO A 156 -12.37 -51.10 24.62
C PRO A 156 -12.42 -50.77 23.13
N MET A 157 -13.29 -49.84 22.77
CA MET A 157 -13.45 -49.39 21.39
C MET A 157 -12.14 -48.79 20.83
N ASP A 158 -11.17 -48.51 21.68
CA ASP A 158 -9.94 -47.75 21.38
C ASP A 158 -9.07 -48.42 20.29
N ASP A 159 -8.63 -49.67 20.45
CA ASP A 159 -7.72 -50.33 19.48
C ASP A 159 -8.35 -50.59 18.09
N ALA A 160 -9.68 -50.69 18.03
CA ALA A 160 -10.42 -50.87 16.78
C ALA A 160 -10.66 -49.52 16.09
N ILE A 161 -11.05 -48.50 16.87
CA ILE A 161 -11.19 -47.12 16.39
C ILE A 161 -9.83 -46.61 15.90
N ASP A 162 -8.74 -46.80 16.63
CA ASP A 162 -7.41 -46.30 16.26
C ASP A 162 -6.89 -46.94 14.97
N ARG A 163 -7.06 -48.26 14.80
CA ARG A 163 -6.70 -48.93 13.53
C ARG A 163 -7.51 -48.40 12.35
N ASP A 164 -8.76 -48.06 12.59
CA ASP A 164 -9.67 -47.55 11.58
C ASP A 164 -9.47 -46.07 11.25
N VAL A 165 -9.16 -45.25 12.26
CA VAL A 165 -8.67 -43.87 12.14
C VAL A 165 -7.41 -43.91 11.29
N ALA A 166 -6.42 -44.72 11.66
CA ALA A 166 -5.18 -44.88 10.88
C ALA A 166 -5.46 -45.37 9.44
N LYS A 167 -6.42 -46.29 9.24
CA LYS A 167 -6.78 -46.80 7.90
C LYS A 167 -7.46 -45.76 7.03
N GLU A 168 -8.39 -44.97 7.58
CA GLU A 168 -9.08 -43.91 6.82
C GLU A 168 -8.19 -42.68 6.62
N LEU A 169 -7.31 -42.35 7.57
CA LEU A 169 -6.26 -41.35 7.38
C LEU A 169 -5.33 -41.76 6.22
N LYS A 170 -4.88 -43.03 6.21
CA LYS A 170 -4.08 -43.59 5.11
C LYS A 170 -4.84 -43.59 3.78
N ARG A 171 -6.13 -43.92 3.79
CA ARG A 171 -7.02 -43.93 2.60
C ARG A 171 -7.32 -42.52 2.08
N ALA A 172 -7.28 -41.52 2.95
CA ALA A 172 -7.40 -40.10 2.64
C ALA A 172 -6.07 -39.44 2.24
N GLY A 173 -4.98 -40.21 2.15
CA GLY A 173 -3.64 -39.73 1.77
C GLY A 173 -2.90 -38.97 2.87
N ILE A 174 -3.34 -39.07 4.12
CA ILE A 174 -2.66 -38.52 5.30
C ILE A 174 -1.73 -39.61 5.81
N GLY A 175 -0.53 -39.67 5.24
CA GLY A 175 0.53 -40.52 5.78
C GLY A 175 1.15 -39.86 7.00
N PHE A 176 1.06 -40.48 8.17
CA PHE A 176 2.02 -40.24 9.24
C PHE A 176 3.36 -40.81 8.78
N ALA A 177 4.21 -39.97 8.18
CA ALA A 177 5.64 -40.25 8.16
C ALA A 177 6.09 -40.10 9.62
N ALA A 178 6.35 -41.21 10.29
CA ALA A 178 6.77 -41.24 11.69
C ALA A 178 8.17 -40.62 11.94
N ASN A 179 8.76 -39.90 10.97
CA ASN A 179 10.14 -39.42 11.00
C ASN A 179 10.30 -37.94 10.56
N ASP A 180 9.32 -37.07 10.80
CA ASP A 180 9.56 -35.61 10.78
C ASP A 180 9.25 -35.01 12.17
N VAL A 181 9.94 -35.51 13.19
CA VAL A 181 10.18 -34.75 14.42
C VAL A 181 11.44 -33.94 14.18
N ASP A 182 11.32 -32.91 13.37
CA ASP A 182 12.24 -31.78 13.41
C ASP A 182 11.49 -30.52 12.97
N THR A 183 10.56 -30.08 13.83
CA THR A 183 10.13 -28.69 13.84
C THR A 183 10.08 -28.24 15.29
N THR A 184 11.23 -27.76 15.78
CA THR A 184 11.25 -26.62 16.68
C THR A 184 10.20 -25.59 16.20
N PRO A 185 9.23 -25.20 17.03
CA PRO A 185 8.39 -24.07 16.71
C PRO A 185 9.25 -22.82 16.85
N GLN A 186 9.78 -22.31 15.75
CA GLN A 186 10.34 -20.96 15.70
C GLN A 186 9.15 -19.98 15.71
N THR A 187 8.54 -19.83 16.88
CA THR A 187 7.74 -18.64 17.20
C THR A 187 8.64 -17.43 17.06
N SER A 188 8.55 -16.72 15.94
CA SER A 188 9.02 -15.35 15.88
C SER A 188 8.16 -14.54 16.85
N PRO A 189 8.74 -13.80 17.81
CA PRO A 189 7.97 -13.02 18.76
C PRO A 189 7.26 -11.88 18.02
N LEU A 190 5.94 -11.77 18.19
CA LEU A 190 5.20 -10.55 17.90
C LEU A 190 5.86 -9.42 18.69
N THR A 191 6.59 -8.55 17.99
CA THR A 191 7.07 -7.30 18.55
C THR A 191 5.88 -6.34 18.57
N LEU A 192 5.23 -6.26 19.71
CA LEU A 192 4.27 -5.20 20.03
C LEU A 192 5.09 -3.91 20.16
N HIS A 193 5.06 -3.03 19.16
CA HIS A 193 5.51 -1.65 19.34
C HIS A 193 4.36 -0.89 20.01
N GLU A 194 4.39 -0.84 21.35
CA GLU A 194 3.78 0.25 22.11
C GLU A 194 4.59 1.51 21.83
N THR A 195 4.05 2.43 21.04
CA THR A 195 4.44 3.84 21.10
C THR A 195 3.51 4.51 22.11
N THR A 196 3.95 4.53 23.36
CA THR A 196 3.40 5.39 24.40
C THR A 196 3.71 6.83 24.03
N THR A 197 2.66 7.62 23.85
CA THR A 197 2.69 9.08 23.89
C THR A 197 3.07 9.50 25.31
N GLU A 198 4.26 10.07 25.50
CA GLU A 198 4.53 10.95 26.63
C GLU A 198 4.53 12.39 26.11
N ASP A 199 3.44 13.08 26.44
CA ASP A 199 3.44 14.52 26.63
C ASP A 199 4.44 14.84 27.74
N THR A 200 5.36 15.76 27.49
CA THR A 200 6.03 16.52 28.56
C THR A 200 6.02 17.99 28.17
N GLU A 201 5.30 18.75 28.98
CA GLU A 201 5.32 20.20 29.04
C GLU A 201 6.73 20.70 29.39
N GLU A 202 7.26 21.64 28.60
CA GLU A 202 7.76 22.96 29.03
C GLU A 202 8.10 23.84 27.81
#